data_AF-A0A8B3C4E9-F1
#
_entry.id   AF-A0A8B3C4E9-F1
#
_cell.length_a   1.000
_cell.length_b   1.000
_cell.length_c   1.000
_cell.angle_alpha   90.00
_cell.angle_beta   90.00
_cell.angle_gamma   90.00
#
_symmetry.space_group_name_H-M   'P 1'
#
loop_
_entity.id
_entity.type
_entity.pdbx_description
1 polymer ?
#
loop_
_entity_poly.entity_id
_entity_poly.type
_entity_poly.pdbx_seq_one_letter_code
_entity_poly.pdbx_strand_id
1 'polypeptide(L)'
;MEGNWNTNPRSKQNIRSILDILYYSAGIRYVYRKCNTKDEFFEYLRQFTFKRYKNYRILYIAFHGRPNGIQIGRDFVTLSEIADVLEGELADCAVHFGSCSTMRTKRANIDDFLHRTKADLLSGYRKQVDFIESTAEELQYLQINNRFTYRQKQNFVSKLSIAIFR
;
A
#
# COMPACT_ATOMS: atom_id res chain seq x y z
N MET A 1 4.65 4.00 3.12
CA MET A 1 4.20 4.92 4.19
C MET A 1 3.48 4.13 5.24
N GLU A 2 3.61 4.53 6.51
CA GLU A 2 3.01 3.85 7.64
C GLU A 2 2.33 4.82 8.61
N GLY A 3 1.12 4.47 9.07
CA GLY A 3 0.42 5.15 10.15
C GLY A 3 0.69 4.55 11.54
N ASN A 4 0.21 5.20 12.59
CA ASN A 4 0.26 4.64 13.93
C ASN A 4 -0.73 3.47 14.10
N TRP A 5 -0.21 2.27 14.35
CA TRP A 5 -1.03 1.08 14.64
C TRP A 5 -1.64 1.04 16.03
N ASN A 6 -0.97 1.64 17.01
CA ASN A 6 -1.38 1.56 18.41
C ASN A 6 -1.17 2.92 19.09
N THR A 7 -2.06 3.25 20.04
CA THR A 7 -1.96 4.45 20.88
C THR A 7 -0.99 4.26 22.05
N ASN A 8 -0.62 3.02 22.37
CA ASN A 8 0.37 2.68 23.38
C ASN A 8 1.76 3.17 22.93
N PRO A 9 2.37 4.14 23.63
CA PRO A 9 3.67 4.71 23.25
C PRO A 9 4.83 3.70 23.35
N ARG A 10 4.63 2.57 24.03
CA ARG A 10 5.62 1.49 24.13
C ARG A 10 5.49 0.45 23.02
N SER A 11 4.45 0.53 22.18
CA SER A 11 4.30 -0.40 21.07
C SER A 11 5.44 -0.24 20.08
N LYS A 12 6.08 -1.36 19.75
CA LYS A 12 7.12 -1.43 18.70
C LYS A 12 6.57 -1.97 17.39
N GLN A 13 5.26 -2.19 17.30
CA GLN A 13 4.61 -2.70 16.10
C GLN A 13 4.79 -1.72 14.95
N ASN A 14 5.46 -2.19 13.89
CA ASN A 14 5.68 -1.42 12.67
C ASN A 14 6.03 -2.34 11.48
N ILE A 15 5.86 -1.85 10.26
CA ILE A 15 6.21 -2.55 9.02
C ILE A 15 7.70 -2.43 8.67
N ARG A 16 8.46 -1.54 9.33
CA ARG A 16 9.88 -1.33 9.01
C ARG A 16 10.69 -2.61 9.17
N SER A 17 10.35 -3.46 10.13
CA SER A 17 11.01 -4.76 10.32
C SER A 17 11.00 -5.63 9.06
N ILE A 18 9.86 -5.73 8.34
CA ILE A 18 9.82 -6.50 7.08
C ILE A 18 10.53 -5.79 5.93
N LEU A 19 10.48 -4.45 5.90
CA LEU A 19 11.23 -3.68 4.91
C LEU A 19 12.74 -3.86 5.08
N ASP A 20 13.23 -3.92 6.32
CA ASP A 20 14.63 -4.20 6.63
C ASP A 20 15.02 -5.62 6.20
N ILE A 21 14.18 -6.62 6.44
CA ILE A 21 14.41 -7.99 5.93
C ILE A 21 14.53 -7.99 4.40
N LEU A 22 13.61 -7.33 3.70
CA LEU A 22 13.62 -7.23 2.23
C LEU A 22 14.86 -6.48 1.72
N TYR A 23 15.29 -5.44 2.42
CA TYR A 23 16.49 -4.69 2.08
C TYR A 23 17.76 -5.52 2.26
N TYR A 24 17.99 -6.04 3.47
CA TYR A 24 19.23 -6.73 3.81
C TYR A 24 19.34 -8.12 3.18
N SER A 25 18.22 -8.85 3.06
CA SER A 25 18.24 -10.24 2.58
C SER A 25 17.93 -10.36 1.09
N ALA A 26 17.17 -9.41 0.53
CA ALA A 26 16.72 -9.46 -0.87
C ALA A 26 17.22 -8.28 -1.73
N GLY A 27 17.95 -7.32 -1.16
CA GLY A 27 18.46 -6.15 -1.89
C GLY A 27 17.37 -5.19 -2.36
N ILE A 28 16.14 -5.32 -1.85
CA ILE A 28 15.01 -4.50 -2.28
C ILE A 28 15.08 -3.16 -1.56
N ARG A 29 15.37 -2.10 -2.33
CA ARG A 29 15.47 -0.74 -1.81
C ARG A 29 14.09 -0.18 -1.50
N TYR A 30 13.97 0.55 -0.39
CA TYR A 30 12.74 1.20 0.02
C TYR A 30 12.99 2.62 0.51
N VAL A 31 11.93 3.44 0.47
CA VAL A 31 11.86 4.72 1.19
C VAL A 31 10.73 4.60 2.20
N TYR A 32 11.07 4.72 3.48
CA TYR A 32 10.10 4.61 4.55
C TYR A 32 9.76 5.99 5.12
N ARG A 33 8.46 6.22 5.29
CA ARG A 33 7.89 7.43 5.89
C ARG A 33 6.82 7.01 6.89
N LYS A 34 7.02 7.42 8.14
CA LYS A 34 5.96 7.40 9.14
C LYS A 34 5.14 8.67 9.00
N CYS A 35 3.84 8.56 9.07
CA CYS A 35 2.91 9.63 8.76
C CYS A 35 1.69 9.54 9.66
N ASN A 36 1.43 10.58 10.44
CA ASN A 36 0.40 10.52 11.49
C ASN A 36 -0.74 11.51 11.28
N THR A 37 -0.64 12.40 10.29
CA THR A 37 -1.70 13.36 9.93
C THR A 37 -2.11 13.21 8.47
N LYS A 38 -3.33 13.64 8.15
CA LYS A 38 -3.84 13.66 6.77
C LYS A 38 -2.98 14.55 5.85
N ASP A 39 -2.48 15.68 6.36
CA ASP A 39 -1.66 16.62 5.59
C ASP A 39 -0.29 16.05 5.24
N GLU A 40 0.40 15.43 6.22
CA GLU A 40 1.66 14.73 5.97
C GLU A 40 1.48 13.62 4.91
N PHE A 41 0.35 12.93 4.96
CA PHE A 41 0.07 11.82 4.06
C PHE A 41 -0.04 12.30 2.62
N PHE A 42 -0.83 13.34 2.36
CA PHE A 42 -0.94 13.90 1.03
C PHE A 42 0.35 14.56 0.56
N GLU A 43 1.10 15.20 1.45
CA GLU A 43 2.42 15.75 1.10
C GLU A 43 3.38 14.63 0.67
N TYR A 44 3.41 13.50 1.37
CA TYR A 44 4.25 12.37 0.95
C TYR A 44 3.77 11.68 -0.33
N LEU A 45 2.46 11.67 -0.60
CA LEU A 45 1.93 11.23 -1.90
C LEU A 45 2.41 12.14 -3.03
N ARG A 46 2.34 13.46 -2.87
CA ARG A 46 2.89 14.42 -3.84
C ARG A 46 4.39 14.24 -4.02
N GLN A 47 5.13 14.05 -2.94
CA GLN A 47 6.57 13.82 -3.04
C GLN A 47 6.90 12.54 -3.81
N PHE A 48 6.08 11.49 -3.72
CA PHE A 48 6.30 10.23 -4.44
C PHE A 48 6.28 10.42 -5.96
N THR A 49 5.60 11.44 -6.49
CA THR A 49 5.56 11.74 -7.93
C THR A 49 6.83 12.43 -8.44
N PHE A 50 7.73 12.86 -7.54
CA PHE A 50 8.95 13.55 -7.95
C PHE A 50 9.89 12.62 -8.71
N LYS A 51 10.59 13.16 -9.73
CA LYS A 51 11.52 12.41 -10.61
C LYS A 51 12.52 11.51 -9.88
N ARG A 52 12.98 11.90 -8.69
CA ARG A 52 13.92 11.10 -7.87
C ARG A 52 13.34 9.75 -7.40
N TYR A 53 12.02 9.60 -7.38
CA TYR A 53 11.34 8.38 -6.97
C TYR A 53 10.79 7.55 -8.15
N LYS A 54 11.00 7.96 -9.41
CA LYS A 54 10.45 7.28 -10.59
C LYS A 54 10.80 5.79 -10.73
N ASN A 55 11.90 5.36 -10.11
CA ASN A 55 12.34 3.96 -10.13
C ASN A 55 11.67 3.09 -9.05
N TYR A 56 10.88 3.68 -8.15
CA TYR A 56 10.11 2.95 -7.15
C TYR A 56 8.77 2.56 -7.75
N ARG A 57 8.62 1.29 -8.10
CA ARG A 57 7.44 0.76 -8.81
C ARG A 57 6.34 0.21 -7.89
N ILE A 58 6.49 0.41 -6.58
CA ILE A 58 5.49 -0.03 -5.58
C ILE A 58 5.26 1.11 -4.59
N LEU A 59 4.02 1.57 -4.52
CA LEU A 59 3.53 2.44 -3.47
C LEU A 59 2.83 1.59 -2.40
N TYR A 60 3.50 1.39 -1.26
CA TYR A 60 2.97 0.64 -0.13
C TYR A 60 2.40 1.58 0.94
N ILE A 61 1.11 1.46 1.23
CA ILE A 61 0.34 2.29 2.16
C ILE A 61 -0.17 1.40 3.30
N ALA A 62 0.46 1.49 4.47
CA ALA A 62 0.21 0.62 5.62
C ALA A 62 -0.43 1.41 6.78
N PHE A 63 -1.75 1.33 6.89
CA PHE A 63 -2.55 2.10 7.86
C PHE A 63 -3.69 1.24 8.40
N HIS A 64 -4.32 1.71 9.47
CA HIS A 64 -5.65 1.19 9.80
C HIS A 64 -6.59 1.41 8.62
N GLY A 65 -7.37 0.39 8.27
CA GLY A 65 -8.24 0.43 7.11
C GLY A 65 -9.71 0.32 7.48
N ARG A 66 -10.56 0.89 6.62
CA ARG A 66 -12.02 0.71 6.62
C ARG A 66 -12.46 0.57 5.16
N PRO A 67 -13.68 0.07 4.88
CA PRO A 67 -14.21 0.06 3.52
C PRO A 67 -13.92 1.34 2.73
N ASN A 68 -13.32 1.19 1.54
CA ASN A 68 -13.06 2.28 0.60
C ASN A 68 -12.01 3.33 1.05
N GLY A 69 -11.15 3.03 2.02
CA GLY A 69 -10.11 3.97 2.43
C GLY A 69 -9.26 3.55 3.62
N ILE A 70 -8.55 4.51 4.17
CA ILE A 70 -7.66 4.35 5.31
C ILE A 70 -7.97 5.38 6.40
N GLN A 71 -7.64 5.03 7.63
CA GLN A 71 -7.78 5.87 8.82
C GLN A 71 -6.40 6.43 9.20
N ILE A 72 -6.31 7.76 9.34
CA ILE A 72 -5.09 8.47 9.73
C ILE A 72 -5.42 9.32 10.95
N GLY A 73 -5.02 8.87 12.14
CA GLY A 73 -5.48 9.48 13.38
C GLY A 73 -7.00 9.48 13.46
N ARG A 74 -7.62 10.66 13.55
CA ARG A 74 -9.08 10.82 13.55
C ARG A 74 -9.68 10.98 12.15
N ASP A 75 -8.85 11.23 11.15
CA ASP A 75 -9.29 11.48 9.79
C ASP A 75 -9.47 10.18 9.00
N PHE A 76 -10.41 10.22 8.06
CA PHE A 76 -10.59 9.17 7.07
C PHE A 76 -10.21 9.72 5.69
N VAL A 77 -9.47 8.92 4.93
CA VAL A 77 -9.04 9.24 3.57
C VAL A 77 -9.51 8.14 2.64
N THR A 78 -10.34 8.52 1.67
CA THR A 78 -10.93 7.62 0.69
C THR A 78 -9.96 7.27 -0.43
N LEU A 79 -10.25 6.18 -1.16
CA LEU A 79 -9.54 5.88 -2.41
C LEU A 79 -9.63 7.02 -3.42
N SER A 80 -10.78 7.70 -3.51
CA SER A 80 -10.98 8.84 -4.42
C SER A 80 -10.06 10.00 -4.08
N GLU A 81 -9.96 10.39 -2.80
CA GLU A 81 -9.05 11.47 -2.37
C GLU A 81 -7.58 11.14 -2.64
N ILE A 82 -7.19 9.86 -2.52
CA ILE A 82 -5.83 9.41 -2.87
C ILE A 82 -5.63 9.52 -4.39
N ALA A 83 -6.63 9.12 -5.17
CA ALA A 83 -6.58 9.22 -6.62
C ALA A 83 -6.48 10.67 -7.11
N ASP A 84 -7.17 11.62 -6.46
CA ASP A 84 -7.07 13.06 -6.76
C ASP A 84 -5.63 13.58 -6.70
N VAL A 85 -4.85 13.10 -5.73
CA VAL A 85 -3.46 13.55 -5.54
C VAL A 85 -2.48 12.85 -6.49
N LEU A 86 -2.83 11.68 -7.00
CA LEU A 86 -1.96 10.81 -7.81
C LEU A 86 -2.43 10.71 -9.27
N GLU A 87 -3.30 11.61 -9.72
CA GLU A 87 -3.91 11.55 -11.04
C GLU A 87 -2.85 11.59 -12.15
N GLY A 88 -2.82 10.54 -12.99
CA GLY A 88 -1.84 10.40 -14.07
C GLY A 88 -0.42 9.98 -13.67
N GLU A 89 -0.11 9.85 -12.38
CA GLU A 89 1.28 9.77 -11.89
C GLU A 89 1.79 8.33 -11.66
N LEU A 90 0.93 7.31 -11.74
CA LEU A 90 1.25 5.94 -11.30
C LEU A 90 1.44 4.92 -12.43
N ALA A 91 1.66 5.36 -13.66
CA ALA A 91 2.05 4.44 -14.74
C ALA A 91 3.26 3.58 -14.32
N ASP A 92 3.25 2.28 -14.66
CA ASP A 92 4.29 1.31 -14.29
C ASP A 92 4.43 1.04 -12.77
N CYS A 93 3.50 1.55 -11.95
CA CYS A 93 3.50 1.45 -10.50
C CYS A 93 2.33 0.60 -9.97
N ALA A 94 2.62 -0.26 -9.00
CA ALA A 94 1.62 -0.99 -8.23
C ALA A 94 1.33 -0.27 -6.91
N VAL A 95 0.04 -0.12 -6.57
CA VAL A 95 -0.39 0.37 -5.25
C VAL A 95 -0.84 -0.81 -4.39
N HIS A 96 -0.31 -0.88 -3.18
CA HIS A 96 -0.70 -1.87 -2.19
C HIS A 96 -1.12 -1.22 -0.89
N PHE A 97 -2.35 -1.52 -0.47
CA PHE A 97 -2.89 -1.15 0.83
C PHE A 97 -2.71 -2.31 1.81
N GLY A 98 -1.68 -2.20 2.66
CA GLY A 98 -1.52 -3.02 3.87
C GLY A 98 -2.48 -2.54 4.96
N SER A 99 -3.76 -2.46 4.62
CA SER A 99 -4.81 -1.80 5.41
C SER A 99 -6.08 -2.65 5.37
N CYS A 100 -6.58 -3.01 6.55
CA CYS A 100 -7.72 -3.91 6.68
C CYS A 100 -8.96 -3.39 5.93
N SER A 101 -9.67 -4.25 5.21
CA SER A 101 -10.95 -3.93 4.54
C SER A 101 -10.94 -2.74 3.56
N THR A 102 -9.81 -2.11 3.23
CA THR A 102 -9.76 -0.99 2.28
C THR A 102 -10.33 -1.37 0.91
N MET A 103 -10.09 -2.61 0.47
CA MET A 103 -10.63 -3.15 -0.78
C MET A 103 -12.05 -3.70 -0.63
N ARG A 104 -12.68 -3.62 0.54
CA ARG A 104 -14.10 -3.93 0.74
C ARG A 104 -14.95 -2.76 0.22
N THR A 105 -14.95 -2.59 -1.10
CA THR A 105 -15.63 -1.50 -1.80
C THR A 105 -16.27 -2.00 -3.10
N LYS A 106 -17.00 -1.13 -3.79
CA LYS A 106 -17.59 -1.42 -5.11
C LYS A 106 -16.48 -1.48 -6.15
N ARG A 107 -16.62 -2.37 -7.14
CA ARG A 107 -15.68 -2.48 -8.27
C ARG A 107 -15.49 -1.16 -9.01
N ALA A 108 -16.54 -0.35 -9.14
CA ALA A 108 -16.47 0.99 -9.74
C ALA A 108 -15.44 1.91 -9.07
N ASN A 109 -15.27 1.86 -7.73
CA ASN A 109 -14.30 2.71 -7.03
C ASN A 109 -12.85 2.25 -7.29
N ILE A 110 -12.67 0.95 -7.50
CA ILE A 110 -11.37 0.36 -7.87
C ILE A 110 -11.02 0.75 -9.31
N ASP A 111 -11.99 0.62 -10.22
CA ASP A 111 -11.82 0.97 -11.63
C ASP A 111 -11.55 2.46 -11.80
N ASP A 112 -12.26 3.32 -11.05
CA ASP A 112 -12.03 4.75 -11.01
C ASP A 112 -10.61 5.08 -10.54
N PHE A 113 -10.16 4.49 -9.42
CA PHE A 113 -8.80 4.69 -8.91
C PHE A 113 -7.74 4.33 -9.96
N LEU A 114 -7.85 3.15 -10.56
CA LEU A 114 -6.92 2.68 -11.59
C LEU A 114 -6.97 3.57 -12.83
N HIS A 115 -8.16 3.93 -13.28
CA HIS A 115 -8.37 4.78 -14.45
C HIS A 115 -7.73 6.15 -14.26
N ARG A 116 -7.92 6.78 -13.11
CA ARG A 116 -7.42 8.14 -12.83
C ARG A 116 -5.92 8.15 -12.58
N THR A 117 -5.42 7.25 -11.74
CA THR A 117 -4.00 7.25 -11.36
C THR A 117 -3.08 6.61 -12.40
N LYS A 118 -3.62 5.78 -13.30
CA LYS A 118 -2.87 4.95 -14.27
C LYS A 118 -2.01 3.86 -13.63
N ALA A 119 -2.28 3.51 -12.37
CA ALA A 119 -1.59 2.39 -11.71
C ALA A 119 -1.81 1.07 -12.46
N ASP A 120 -0.74 0.27 -12.58
CA ASP A 120 -0.77 -1.05 -13.23
C ASP A 120 -1.54 -2.10 -12.42
N LEU A 121 -1.66 -1.83 -11.12
CA LEU A 121 -2.18 -2.74 -10.12
C LEU A 121 -2.66 -1.98 -8.90
N LEU A 122 -3.83 -2.35 -8.39
CA LEU A 122 -4.30 -1.96 -7.08
C LEU A 122 -4.55 -3.22 -6.25
N SER A 123 -4.07 -3.24 -5.01
CA SER A 123 -4.20 -4.41 -4.14
C SER A 123 -4.35 -4.05 -2.67
N GLY A 124 -4.87 -4.99 -1.89
CA GLY A 124 -5.04 -4.88 -0.44
C GLY A 124 -6.11 -5.82 0.11
N TYR A 125 -6.54 -5.61 1.34
CA TYR A 125 -7.46 -6.54 2.02
C TYR A 125 -8.93 -6.18 1.85
N ARG A 126 -9.77 -7.21 1.66
CA ARG A 126 -11.25 -7.09 1.68
C ARG A 126 -11.86 -7.41 3.05
N LYS A 127 -11.07 -7.97 3.96
CA LYS A 127 -11.47 -8.33 5.32
C LYS A 127 -10.50 -7.73 6.33
N GLN A 128 -10.81 -7.90 7.61
CA GLN A 128 -9.80 -7.74 8.66
C GLN A 128 -8.82 -8.90 8.59
N VAL A 129 -7.56 -8.64 8.91
CA VAL A 129 -6.47 -9.61 8.91
C VAL A 129 -5.64 -9.35 10.17
N ASP A 130 -5.15 -10.40 10.82
CA ASP A 130 -4.26 -10.25 11.97
C ASP A 130 -2.93 -9.63 11.54
N PHE A 131 -2.29 -8.86 12.43
CA PHE A 131 -1.06 -8.16 12.07
C PHE A 131 0.08 -9.11 11.67
N ILE A 132 0.24 -10.25 12.33
CA ILE A 132 1.31 -11.21 12.00
C ILE A 132 1.02 -11.87 10.66
N GLU A 133 -0.24 -12.27 10.44
CA GLU A 133 -0.68 -12.85 9.17
C GLU A 133 -0.47 -11.85 8.02
N SER A 134 -0.94 -10.61 8.17
CA SER A 134 -0.77 -9.57 7.15
C SER A 134 0.72 -9.35 6.86
N THR A 135 1.53 -9.21 7.91
CA THR A 135 2.98 -8.97 7.80
C THR A 135 3.67 -10.06 6.98
N ALA A 136 3.28 -11.33 7.17
CA ALA A 136 3.80 -12.45 6.40
C ALA A 136 3.35 -12.39 4.92
N GLU A 137 2.08 -12.05 4.67
CA GLU A 137 1.56 -11.87 3.31
C GLU A 137 2.24 -10.69 2.59
N GLU A 138 2.49 -9.58 3.28
CA GLU A 138 3.15 -8.40 2.74
C GLU A 138 4.62 -8.65 2.42
N LEU A 139 5.33 -9.40 3.26
CA LEU A 139 6.71 -9.82 2.96
C LEU A 139 6.76 -10.56 1.63
N GLN A 140 5.87 -11.54 1.43
CA GLN A 140 5.79 -12.31 0.19
C GLN A 140 5.35 -11.44 -0.99
N TYR A 141 4.29 -10.64 -0.81
CA TYR A 141 3.76 -9.76 -1.83
C TYR A 141 4.82 -8.78 -2.35
N LEU A 142 5.52 -8.09 -1.46
CA LEU A 142 6.54 -7.09 -1.82
C LEU A 142 7.73 -7.75 -2.51
N GLN A 143 8.20 -8.89 -2.02
CA GLN A 143 9.27 -9.65 -2.66
C GLN A 143 8.90 -10.05 -4.09
N ILE A 144 7.68 -10.54 -4.30
CA ILE A 144 7.22 -11.03 -5.59
C ILE A 144 7.01 -9.89 -6.58
N ASN A 145 6.35 -8.82 -6.13
CA ASN A 145 6.01 -7.70 -7.00
C ASN A 145 7.23 -6.87 -7.40
N ASN A 146 8.33 -6.96 -6.65
CA ASN A 146 9.59 -6.31 -7.00
C ASN A 146 10.42 -7.11 -8.02
N ARG A 147 10.29 -8.44 -8.06
CA ARG A 147 11.20 -9.33 -8.82
C ARG A 147 10.61 -10.00 -10.05
N PHE A 148 9.30 -10.26 -10.09
CA PHE A 148 8.71 -11.14 -11.11
C PHE A 148 7.88 -10.41 -12.15
N THR A 149 7.60 -11.09 -13.27
CA THR A 149 6.66 -10.64 -14.31
C THR A 149 5.21 -10.77 -13.85
N TYR A 150 4.28 -10.00 -14.42
CA TYR A 150 2.88 -9.97 -13.99
C TYR A 150 2.20 -11.36 -13.90
N ARG A 151 2.47 -12.25 -14.86
CA ARG A 151 1.86 -13.59 -14.92
C ARG A 151 2.24 -14.46 -13.72
N GLN A 152 3.48 -14.33 -13.25
CA GLN A 152 3.98 -15.05 -12.06
C GLN A 152 3.41 -14.44 -10.77
N LYS A 153 3.19 -13.13 -10.73
CA LYS A 153 2.58 -12.42 -9.59
C LYS A 153 1.16 -12.93 -9.30
N GLN A 154 0.31 -13.05 -10.33
CA GLN A 154 -1.10 -13.43 -10.19
C GLN A 154 -1.30 -14.83 -9.59
N ASN A 155 -0.54 -15.83 -10.06
CA ASN A 155 -0.70 -17.22 -9.60
C ASN A 155 -0.32 -17.43 -8.13
N PHE A 156 0.56 -16.59 -7.59
CA PHE A 156 1.02 -16.72 -6.21
C PHE A 156 0.14 -15.92 -5.26
N VAL A 157 -0.21 -14.67 -5.62
CA VAL A 157 -1.00 -13.81 -4.71
C VAL A 157 -2.45 -14.26 -4.59
N SER A 158 -3.00 -14.99 -5.57
CA SER A 158 -4.37 -15.54 -5.46
C SER A 158 -4.58 -16.51 -4.29
N LYS A 159 -3.50 -16.99 -3.65
CA LYS A 159 -3.52 -17.83 -2.45
C LYS A 159 -3.44 -17.04 -1.14
N LEU A 160 -3.16 -15.74 -1.20
CA LEU A 160 -3.10 -14.84 -0.05
C LEU A 160 -4.47 -14.21 0.20
N SER A 161 -4.66 -13.61 1.38
CA SER A 161 -5.85 -12.82 1.70
C SER A 161 -5.91 -11.47 0.96
N ILE A 162 -4.91 -11.16 0.14
CA ILE A 162 -4.78 -9.95 -0.67
C ILE A 162 -5.63 -10.06 -1.94
N ALA A 163 -6.56 -9.11 -2.11
CA ALA A 163 -7.24 -8.90 -3.38
C ALA A 163 -6.36 -8.08 -4.33
N ILE A 164 -6.36 -8.44 -5.61
CA ILE A 164 -5.64 -7.74 -6.67
C ILE A 164 -6.61 -7.32 -7.77
N PHE A 165 -6.41 -6.11 -8.28
CA PHE A 165 -7.21 -5.49 -9.32
C PHE A 165 -6.33 -4.87 -10.40
N ARG A 166 -6.82 -5.00 -11.64
CA ARG A 166 -6.29 -4.39 -12.86
C ARG A 166 -7.41 -3.70 -13.63
#